data_AF-A0A1V9G2D8-F1
#
_entry.id   AF-A0A1V9G2D8-F1
#
_cell.length_a   1.000
_cell.length_b   1.000
_cell.length_c   1.000
_cell.angle_alpha   90.00
_cell.angle_beta   90.00
_cell.angle_gamma   90.00
#
_symmetry.space_group_name_H-M   'P 1'
#
loop_
_entity.id
_entity.type
_entity.pdbx_description
1 polymer ?
#
loop_
_entity_poly.entity_id
_entity_poly.type
_entity_poly.pdbx_seq_one_letter_code
_entity_poly.pdbx_strand_id
1 'polypeptide(L)'
;MVNNIPILFPLEIMHSDVVQQVQQAQSAGFFVLRLNSYGVDVYCWGESTSLNLQSKQAQDAHIIKEFIGNISEVSHRFAGATLSNTQPGAMTSSAI
;
A
#
# COMPACT_ATOMS: atom_id res chain seq x y z
N MET A 1 9.97 -7.03 3.62
CA MET A 1 9.68 -7.53 2.26
C MET A 1 9.51 -9.04 2.26
N VAL A 2 8.69 -9.56 1.36
CA VAL A 2 8.52 -11.01 1.13
C VAL A 2 8.57 -11.23 -0.38
N ASN A 3 9.46 -12.09 -0.86
CA ASN A 3 9.63 -12.37 -2.30
C ASN A 3 9.72 -11.11 -3.19
N ASN A 4 10.51 -10.12 -2.78
CA ASN A 4 10.66 -8.82 -3.46
C ASN A 4 9.40 -7.94 -3.50
N ILE A 5 8.31 -8.33 -2.85
CA ILE A 5 7.11 -7.52 -2.73
C ILE A 5 7.19 -6.75 -1.40
N PRO A 6 7.06 -5.40 -1.42
CA PRO A 6 6.96 -4.63 -0.19
C PRO A 6 5.60 -4.89 0.44
N ILE A 7 5.58 -5.14 1.74
CA ILE A 7 4.35 -5.18 2.53
C ILE A 7 4.42 -4.02 3.50
N LEU A 8 3.52 -3.06 3.35
CA LEU A 8 3.54 -1.79 4.07
C LEU A 8 2.40 -1.78 5.08
N PHE A 9 2.71 -1.45 6.33
CA PHE A 9 1.72 -1.36 7.41
C PHE A 9 1.87 -0.06 8.17
N PRO A 10 0.77 0.48 8.72
CA PRO A 10 0.85 1.44 9.81
C PRO A 10 1.43 0.75 11.06
N LEU A 11 2.05 1.55 11.94
CA LEU A 11 2.73 1.11 13.16
C LEU A 11 1.92 0.20 14.10
N GLU A 12 0.60 0.13 13.93
CA GLU A 12 -0.34 -0.55 14.83
C GLU A 12 -0.46 -2.07 14.58
N ILE A 13 0.16 -2.62 13.54
CA ILE A 13 0.07 -4.05 13.20
C ILE A 13 1.37 -4.77 13.53
N MET A 14 1.30 -5.88 14.31
CA MET A 14 2.44 -6.75 14.54
C MET A 14 2.87 -7.45 13.25
N HIS A 15 4.11 -7.22 12.80
CA HIS A 15 4.63 -7.84 11.57
C HIS A 15 4.63 -9.37 11.63
N SER A 16 4.77 -9.97 12.82
CA SER A 16 4.71 -11.42 13.00
C SER A 16 3.38 -12.00 12.53
N ASP A 17 2.27 -11.32 12.79
CA ASP A 17 0.94 -11.88 12.50
C ASP A 17 0.64 -11.89 11.01
N VAL A 18 1.29 -11.01 10.27
CA VAL A 18 1.23 -10.93 8.81
C VAL A 18 2.20 -11.94 8.17
N VAL A 19 3.42 -12.02 8.70
CA VAL A 19 4.53 -12.72 8.05
C VAL A 19 4.65 -14.18 8.52
N GLN A 20 3.99 -14.59 9.61
CA GLN A 20 4.01 -15.97 10.11
C GLN A 20 3.57 -17.02 9.08
N GLN A 21 2.76 -16.63 8.08
CA GLN A 21 2.35 -17.52 7.00
C GLN A 21 3.38 -17.61 5.88
N VAL A 22 4.32 -16.67 5.80
CA VAL A 22 5.32 -16.59 4.75
C VAL A 22 6.70 -16.61 5.40
N GLN A 23 7.23 -17.81 5.64
CA GLN A 23 8.56 -18.08 6.23
C GLN A 23 9.76 -17.52 5.42
N GLN A 24 9.56 -16.48 4.60
CA GLN A 24 10.53 -15.94 3.63
C GLN A 24 10.65 -14.41 3.69
N ALA A 25 10.42 -13.78 4.84
CA ALA A 25 10.76 -12.37 4.98
C ALA A 25 12.28 -12.16 4.87
N GLN A 26 12.70 -11.31 3.93
CA GLN A 26 14.12 -11.10 3.59
C GLN A 26 14.73 -9.85 4.23
N SER A 27 13.87 -8.92 4.67
CA SER A 27 14.19 -7.67 5.39
C SER A 27 12.92 -7.14 6.05
N ALA A 28 13.07 -6.38 7.13
CA ALA A 28 11.96 -5.64 7.74
C ALA A 28 12.47 -4.46 8.57
N GLY A 29 11.69 -3.39 8.64
CA GLY A 29 12.05 -2.20 9.41
C GLY A 29 11.08 -1.06 9.18
N PHE A 30 11.50 0.14 9.57
CA PHE A 30 10.72 1.36 9.43
C PHE A 30 11.06 2.06 8.12
N PHE A 31 10.11 2.84 7.63
CA PHE A 31 10.35 3.72 6.50
C PHE A 31 9.58 5.04 6.65
N VAL A 32 10.05 6.07 5.95
CA VAL A 32 9.33 7.33 5.74
C VAL A 32 9.33 7.65 4.26
N LEU A 33 8.17 8.13 3.80
CA LEU A 33 7.99 8.68 2.46
C LEU A 33 8.02 10.20 2.55
N ARG A 34 8.80 10.83 1.67
CA ARG A 34 8.77 12.28 1.47
C ARG A 34 8.33 12.58 0.04
N LEU A 35 7.20 13.26 -0.09
CA LEU A 35 6.74 13.79 -1.37
C LEU A 35 7.44 15.11 -1.67
N ASN A 36 7.96 15.24 -2.88
CA ASN A 36 8.55 16.46 -3.40
C ASN A 36 8.07 16.70 -4.85
N SER A 37 8.42 17.85 -5.44
CA SER A 37 8.01 18.21 -6.82
C SER A 37 8.53 17.27 -7.91
N TYR A 38 9.54 16.46 -7.62
CA TYR A 38 10.21 15.54 -8.52
C TYR A 38 9.82 14.06 -8.27
N GLY A 39 9.03 13.77 -7.23
CA GLY A 39 8.52 12.44 -6.93
C GLY A 39 8.53 12.09 -5.45
N VAL A 40 8.72 10.80 -5.16
CA VAL A 40 8.77 10.22 -3.82
C VAL A 40 10.20 9.85 -3.47
N ASP A 41 10.68 10.36 -2.33
CA ASP A 41 11.87 9.84 -1.65
C ASP A 41 11.44 8.83 -0.58
N VAL A 42 12.20 7.75 -0.45
CA VAL A 42 11.96 6.70 0.54
C VAL A 42 13.22 6.52 1.37
N TYR A 43 13.07 6.63 2.68
CA TYR A 43 14.13 6.37 3.64
C TYR A 43 13.73 5.17 4.48
N CYS A 44 14.61 4.17 4.62
CA CYS A 44 14.35 2.94 5.36
C CYS A 44 15.42 2.74 6.45
N TRP A 45 15.05 2.22 7.61
CA TRP A 45 15.98 1.98 8.73
C TRP A 45 15.43 0.99 9.76
N GLY A 46 16.27 0.69 10.76
CA GLY A 46 15.89 -0.10 11.91
C GLY A 46 15.70 -1.58 11.60
N GLU A 47 15.02 -2.24 12.54
CA GLU A 47 14.81 -3.68 12.58
C GLU A 47 13.37 -3.96 13.02
N SER A 48 12.78 -5.02 12.51
CA SER A 48 11.53 -5.55 13.05
C SER A 48 11.84 -6.51 14.20
N THR A 49 11.72 -6.06 15.44
CA THR A 49 11.96 -6.89 16.64
C THR A 49 11.11 -8.16 16.67
N SER A 50 9.85 -8.11 16.20
CA SER A 50 8.96 -9.27 16.15
C SER A 50 9.38 -10.34 15.13
N LEU A 51 10.23 -9.98 14.16
CA LEU A 51 10.77 -10.90 13.14
C LEU A 51 12.27 -11.14 13.32
N ASN A 52 12.92 -10.41 14.23
CA ASN A 52 14.38 -10.37 14.41
C ASN A 52 15.10 -10.18 13.06
N LEU A 53 14.63 -9.21 12.26
CA LEU A 53 15.01 -9.01 10.86
C LEU A 53 15.33 -7.54 10.61
N GLN A 54 16.56 -7.28 10.15
CA GLN A 54 17.06 -5.93 9.86
C GLN A 54 16.55 -5.42 8.51
N SER A 55 16.34 -4.10 8.41
CA SER A 55 16.09 -3.44 7.12
C SER A 55 17.34 -3.47 6.25
N LYS A 56 17.15 -3.76 4.96
CA LYS A 56 18.15 -3.59 3.91
C LYS A 56 17.90 -2.25 3.23
N GLN A 57 18.25 -1.19 3.94
CA GLN A 57 17.80 0.19 3.69
C GLN A 57 17.72 0.59 2.21
N ALA A 58 18.83 0.48 1.47
CA ALA A 58 18.88 0.85 0.05
C ALA A 58 18.00 -0.05 -0.84
N GLN A 59 17.98 -1.36 -0.57
CA GLN A 59 17.16 -2.32 -1.30
C GLN A 59 15.67 -2.11 -1.01
N ASP A 60 15.31 -1.96 0.26
CA ASP A 60 13.93 -1.71 0.70
C ASP A 60 13.40 -0.42 0.10
N ALA A 61 14.19 0.67 0.15
CA ALA A 61 13.82 1.95 -0.44
C ALA A 61 13.62 1.85 -1.96
N HIS A 62 14.48 1.12 -2.67
CA HIS A 62 14.34 0.89 -4.10
C HIS A 62 13.04 0.16 -4.44
N ILE A 63 12.76 -0.95 -3.74
CA ILE A 63 11.55 -1.77 -3.97
C ILE A 63 10.28 -0.99 -3.67
N ILE A 64 10.24 -0.22 -2.57
CA ILE A 64 9.09 0.61 -2.22
C ILE A 64 8.89 1.71 -3.27
N LYS A 65 9.99 2.35 -3.73
CA LYS A 65 9.92 3.40 -4.74
C LYS A 65 9.42 2.86 -6.08
N GLU A 66 9.89 1.69 -6.50
CA GLU A 66 9.41 1.00 -7.70
C GLU A 66 7.93 0.64 -7.58
N PHE A 67 7.52 0.06 -6.45
CA PHE A 67 6.13 -0.28 -6.18
C PHE A 67 5.20 0.93 -6.25
N ILE A 68 5.58 2.06 -5.64
CA ILE A 68 4.80 3.31 -5.69
C ILE A 68 4.83 3.93 -7.09
N GLY A 69 5.97 3.91 -7.77
CA GLY A 69 6.10 4.39 -9.15
C GLY A 69 5.15 3.66 -10.10
N ASN A 70 5.03 2.34 -9.97
CA ASN A 70 4.10 1.52 -10.76
C ASN A 70 2.62 1.82 -10.46
N ILE A 71 2.27 2.32 -9.26
CA ILE A 71 0.90 2.74 -8.94
C ILE A 71 0.49 3.99 -9.74
N SER A 72 1.44 4.85 -10.13
CA SER A 72 1.12 6.02 -10.97
C SER A 72 0.52 5.62 -12.33
N GLU A 73 0.86 4.45 -12.85
CA GLU A 73 0.25 3.89 -14.06
C GLU A 73 -1.15 3.28 -13.81
N VAL A 74 -1.40 2.78 -12.59
CA VAL A 74 -2.67 2.13 -12.21
C VAL A 74 -3.74 3.13 -11.76
N SER A 75 -3.36 4.30 -11.24
CA SER A 75 -4.30 5.33 -10.75
C SER A 75 -5.27 5.83 -11.84
N HIS A 76 -4.87 5.75 -13.12
CA HIS A 76 -5.75 6.04 -14.26
C HIS A 76 -6.92 5.05 -14.44
N ARG A 77 -6.87 3.86 -13.82
CA ARG A 77 -7.94 2.84 -13.97
C ARG A 77 -9.10 3.01 -13.00
N PHE A 78 -8.96 3.80 -11.94
CA PHE A 78 -9.99 3.97 -10.90
C PHE A 78 -10.66 5.35 -10.88
N ALA A 79 -10.14 6.32 -11.63
CA ALA A 79 -10.75 7.66 -11.75
C ALA A 79 -12.08 7.68 -12.55
N GLY A 80 -12.52 6.55 -13.13
CA GLY A 80 -13.74 6.45 -13.94
C GLY A 80 -15.02 6.02 -13.19
N ALA A 81 -14.96 5.73 -11.89
CA ALA A 81 -16.15 5.37 -11.12
C ALA A 81 -16.89 6.63 -10.62
N THR A 82 -17.45 7.39 -11.58
CA THR A 82 -18.38 8.48 -11.29
C THR A 82 -19.62 7.95 -10.57
N LEU A 83 -19.84 8.46 -9.37
CA LEU A 83 -21.06 8.29 -8.56
C LEU A 83 -22.29 8.65 -9.40
N SER A 84 -23.09 7.64 -9.77
CA SER A 84 -24.46 7.85 -10.26
C SER A 84 -25.39 7.71 -9.07
N ASN A 85 -25.64 8.81 -8.35
CA ASN A 85 -26.68 8.85 -7.33
C ASN A 85 -27.63 10.00 -7.64
N THR A 86 -28.75 9.67 -8.29
CA THR A 86 -29.96 10.52 -8.28
C THR A 86 -31.18 9.61 -8.28
N GLN A 87 -31.82 9.51 -7.11
CA GLN A 87 -33.21 9.06 -6.93
C GLN A 87 -33.92 10.20 -6.17
N PRO A 88 -35.12 10.64 -6.60
CA PRO A 88 -36.38 10.24 -5.95
C PRO A 88 -37.54 10.15 -6.98
N GLY A 89 -38.73 9.54 -6.81
CA GLY A 89 -39.53 9.05 -5.71
C GLY A 89 -41.00 8.95 -6.20
N ALA A 90 -41.69 7.84 -5.92
CA ALA A 90 -43.13 7.64 -5.66
C ALA A 90 -44.29 8.07 -6.63
N MET A 91 -45.07 7.04 -7.01
CA MET A 91 -46.55 6.95 -7.22
C MET A 91 -47.25 7.55 -8.47
N THR A 92 -47.94 6.72 -9.27
CA THR A 92 -49.41 6.45 -9.18
C THR A 92 -49.90 5.53 -10.32
N SER A 93 -51.01 4.84 -10.01
CA SER A 93 -51.80 3.88 -10.79
C SER A 93 -52.57 4.49 -11.98
N SER A 94 -52.78 3.72 -13.07
CA SER A 94 -54.11 3.28 -13.55
C SER A 94 -54.14 2.87 -15.02
N ALA A 95 -55.07 1.94 -15.31
CA ALA A 95 -55.39 1.29 -16.58
C ALA A 95 -55.71 2.23 -17.76
N ILE A 96 -55.58 1.69 -18.99
CA ILE A 96 -56.62 1.55 -20.03
C ILE A 96 -56.31 0.26 -20.80
#